data_AF-A0A933SUL2-F1
#
_entry.id   AF-A0A933SUL2-F1
#
_cell.length_a   1.000
_cell.length_b   1.000
_cell.length_c   1.000
_cell.angle_alpha   90.00
_cell.angle_beta   90.00
_cell.angle_gamma   90.00
#
_symmetry.space_group_name_H-M   'P 1'
#
loop_
_entity.id
_entity.type
_entity.pdbx_description
1 polymer ?
#
loop_
_entity_poly.entity_id
_entity_poly.type
_entity_poly.pdbx_seq_one_letter_code
_entity_poly.pdbx_strand_id
1 'polypeptide(L)' 'MGLKLLREFIIQNEGRIQIVSDKGYWELSGGKITTQNFQAPFPGTVVNIEINTADIKSYRLAAEISPRYIF' A
#
# COMPACT_ATOMS: atom_id res chain seq x y z
N MET A 1 -7.78 7.27 8.49
CA MET A 1 -6.52 6.69 9.01
C MET A 1 -6.24 5.28 8.50
N GLY A 2 -7.23 4.52 7.99
CA GLY A 2 -7.02 3.14 7.52
C GLY A 2 -5.90 2.95 6.48
N LEU A 3 -5.77 3.86 5.50
CA LEU A 3 -4.71 3.77 4.50
C LEU A 3 -3.29 4.00 5.07
N LYS A 4 -3.17 4.80 6.14
CA LYS A 4 -1.90 4.99 6.85
C LYS A 4 -1.47 3.71 7.55
N LEU A 5 -2.42 3.05 8.23
CA LEU A 5 -2.18 1.77 8.89
C LEU A 5 -1.80 0.68 7.88
N LEU A 6 -2.54 0.58 6.77
CA LEU A 6 -2.24 -0.36 5.69
C LEU A 6 -0.83 -0.11 5.13
N ARG A 7 -0.48 1.15 4.89
CA ARG A 7 0.87 1.53 4.44
C ARG A 7 1.95 1.10 5.44
N GLU A 8 1.76 1.34 6.73
CA GLU A 8 2.71 0.93 7.77
C GLU A 8 2.87 -0.59 7.82
N PHE A 9 1.76 -1.32 7.79
CA PHE A 9 1.76 -2.78 7.73
C PHE A 9 2.53 -3.30 6.51
N ILE A 10 2.23 -2.78 5.31
CA ILE A 10 2.89 -3.21 4.07
C ILE A 10 4.41 -3.00 4.14
N ILE A 11 4.87 -1.88 4.71
CA ILE A 11 6.30 -1.62 4.87
C ILE A 11 6.94 -2.65 5.81
N GLN A 12 6.28 -2.97 6.93
CA GLN A 12 6.84 -3.91 7.91
C GLN A 12 6.76 -5.38 7.46
N ASN A 13 5.74 -5.73 6.69
CA ASN A 13 5.53 -7.06 6.11
C ASN A 13 6.34 -7.28 4.83
N GLU A 14 7.09 -6.27 4.37
CA GLU A 14 7.88 -6.36 3.12
C GLU A 14 7.00 -6.66 1.90
N GLY A 15 5.75 -6.20 1.96
CA GLY A 15 4.80 -6.25 0.86
C GLY A 15 4.96 -5.06 -0.08
N ARG A 16 3.93 -4.84 -0.91
CA ARG A 16 3.91 -3.77 -1.90
C ARG A 16 2.51 -3.21 -2.13
N ILE A 17 2.41 -1.91 -2.43
CA ILE A 17 1.21 -1.28 -3.00
C ILE A 17 1.59 -0.67 -4.35
N GLN A 18 0.79 -0.90 -5.37
CA GLN A 18 0.92 -0.27 -6.69
C GLN A 18 -0.39 0.37 -7.10
N ILE A 19 -0.32 1.55 -7.68
CA ILE A 19 -1.46 2.29 -8.21
C ILE A 19 -1.12 2.68 -9.65
N VAL A 20 -2.00 2.29 -10.57
CA VAL A 20 -1.96 2.73 -11.97
C VAL A 20 -3.26 3.47 -12.26
N SER A 21 -3.16 4.70 -12.77
CA SER A 21 -4.33 5.48 -13.16
C SER A 21 -3.98 6.43 -14.30
N ASP A 22 -4.72 6.35 -15.41
CA ASP A 22 -4.36 7.05 -16.65
C ASP A 22 -2.87 6.80 -17.00
N LYS A 23 -2.03 7.83 -17.05
CA LYS A 23 -0.59 7.71 -17.30
C LYS A 23 0.24 7.57 -16.03
N GLY A 24 -0.36 7.69 -14.85
CA GLY A 24 0.36 7.65 -13.58
C GLY A 24 0.64 6.24 -13.11
N TYR A 25 1.88 6.01 -12.68
CA TYR A 25 2.28 4.85 -11.87
C TYR A 25 2.85 5.33 -10.55
N TRP A 26 2.38 4.74 -9.45
CA TRP A 26 2.91 4.93 -8.11
C TRP A 26 3.09 3.56 -7.46
N GLU A 27 4.24 3.35 -6.82
CA GLU A 27 4.54 2.13 -6.08
C GLU A 27 5.15 2.48 -4.73
N LEU A 28 4.72 1.77 -3.69
CA LEU A 28 5.41 1.67 -2.41
C LEU A 28 5.87 0.23 -2.21
N SER A 29 7.18 0.03 -2.09
CA SER A 29 7.79 -1.27 -1.80
C SER A 29 9.02 -1.08 -0.92
N GLY A 30 9.16 -1.88 0.14
CA GLY A 30 10.30 -1.80 1.06
C GLY A 30 10.52 -0.40 1.68
N GLY A 31 9.44 0.35 1.91
CA GLY A 31 9.51 1.74 2.43
C GLY A 31 9.89 2.81 1.39
N LYS A 32 10.22 2.42 0.15
CA LYS A 32 10.58 3.33 -0.94
C LYS A 32 9.36 3.61 -1.82
N ILE A 33 9.21 4.87 -2.23
CA ILE A 33 8.24 5.28 -3.24
C ILE A 33 8.93 5.38 -4.60
N THR A 34 8.31 4.79 -5.62
CA THR A 34 8.70 4.93 -7.03
C THR A 34 7.51 5.49 -7.81
N THR A 35 7.74 6.51 -8.63
CA THR A 35 6.72 7.05 -9.54
C THR A 35 7.23 7.05 -10.96
N GLN A 36 6.36 6.70 -11.92
CA GLN A 36 6.70 6.65 -13.34
C GLN A 36 5.49 7.09 -14.16
N ASN A 37 5.73 7.52 -15.40
CA ASN A 37 4.65 7.71 -16.37
C ASN A 37 4.59 6.50 -17.30
N PHE A 38 3.39 5.97 -17.50
CA PHE A 38 3.11 4.94 -18.48
C PHE A 38 2.99 5.57 -19.86
N GLN A 39 3.58 4.91 -20.86
CA GLN A 39 3.48 5.36 -22.25
C GLN A 39 2.07 5.18 -22.81
N ALA A 40 1.39 4.10 -22.42
CA ALA A 40 0.00 3.83 -22.76
C ALA A 40 -0.90 4.14 -21.54
N PRO A 41 -1.81 5.13 -21.64
CA PRO A 41 -2.73 5.44 -20.56
C PRO A 41 -3.65 4.25 -20.27
N PHE A 42 -3.82 3.92 -19.00
CA PHE A 42 -4.77 2.89 -18.56
C PHE A 42 -6.17 3.51 -18.40
N PRO A 43 -7.21 2.97 -19.07
CA PRO A 43 -8.56 3.54 -19.04
C PRO A 43 -9.30 3.15 -17.75
N GLY A 44 -8.80 3.64 -16.61
CA GLY A 44 -9.35 3.38 -15.28
C GLY A 44 -8.31 3.55 -14.18
N THR A 45 -8.57 2.94 -13.03
CA THR A 45 -7.63 2.88 -11.91
C THR A 45 -7.51 1.44 -11.43
N VAL A 46 -6.27 0.96 -11.27
CA VAL A 46 -5.96 -0.32 -10.64
C VAL A 46 -5.15 -0.07 -9.39
N VAL A 47 -5.54 -0.71 -8.30
CA VAL A 47 -4.77 -0.77 -7.06
C VAL A 47 -4.40 -2.22 -6.81
N ASN A 48 -3.10 -2.53 -6.82
CA ASN A 48 -2.58 -3.85 -6.45
C ASN A 48 -1.97 -3.78 -5.04
N ILE A 49 -2.25 -4.79 -4.23
CA ILE A 49 -1.71 -4.94 -2.87
C ILE A 49 -1.12 -6.34 -2.77
N GLU A 50 0.14 -6.40 -2.42
CA GLU A 50 0.86 -7.65 -2.20
C GLU A 50 1.24 -7.77 -0.74
N ILE A 51 0.91 -8.92 -0.17
CA ILE A 51 1.17 -9.28 1.22
C ILE A 51 2.12 -10.49 1.21
N ASN A 52 3.22 -10.38 1.95
CA ASN A 52 4.16 -11.48 2.12
C ASN A 52 3.61 -12.45 3.17
N THR A 53 3.02 -13.56 2.72
CA THR A 53 2.46 -14.59 3.59
C THR A 53 3.49 -15.61 4.08
N ALA A 54 4.72 -15.55 3.58
CA ALA A 54 5.84 -16.33 4.11
C ALA A 54 6.49 -15.68 5.34
N ASP A 55 6.12 -14.43 5.64
CA ASP A 55 6.54 -13.72 6.84
C ASP A 55 6.00 -14.39 8.12
N ILE A 56 6.87 -14.54 9.12
CA ILE A 56 6.58 -15.19 10.40
C ILE A 56 6.38 -14.18 11.54
N LYS A 57 6.43 -12.88 11.26
CA LYS A 57 6.22 -11.81 12.25
C LYS A 57 4.74 -11.71 12.64
N SER A 58 4.50 -11.30 13.88
CA SER A 58 3.16 -10.98 14.39
C SER A 58 2.98 -9.47 14.51
N TYR A 59 1.88 -8.95 13.98
CA TYR A 59 1.57 -7.53 13.95
C TYR A 59 0.46 -7.19 14.93
N ARG A 60 0.62 -6.10 15.69
CA ARG A 60 -0.39 -5.56 16.59
C ARG A 60 -0.41 -4.04 16.53
N LEU A 61 -1.56 -3.45 16.80
CA LEU A 61 -1.67 -2.01 17.00
C LEU A 61 -0.93 -1.60 18.27
N ALA A 62 -0.26 -0.45 18.24
CA ALA A 62 0.41 0.10 19.42
C ALA A 62 -0.59 0.57 20.50
N ALA A 63 -1.78 0.99 20.08
CA ALA A 63 -2.91 1.36 20.93
C ALA A 63 -4.23 1.15 20.16
N GLU A 64 -5.35 1.09 20.89
CA GLU A 64 -6.67 1.07 20.25
C GLU A 64 -6.89 2.35 19.43
N ILE A 65 -7.43 2.17 18.23
CA ILE A 65 -7.80 3.27 17.34
C ILE A 65 -9.31 3.41 17.44
N SER A 66 -9.80 4.63 17.73
CA SER A 66 -11.24 4.88 17.73
C SER A 66 -11.83 4.59 16.34
N PRO A 67 -12.98 3.89 16.24
CA PRO A 67 -13.61 3.55 14.96
C PRO A 67 -13.84 4.74 14.04
N ARG A 68 -14.03 5.94 14.62
CA ARG A 68 -14.23 7.21 13.92
C ARG A 68 -13.04 7.61 13.03
N TYR A 69 -11.86 7.02 13.22
CA TYR A 69 -10.69 7.29 12.39
C TYR A 69 -10.44 6.20 11.33
N ILE A 70 -11.17 5.09 11.41
CA ILE A 70 -11.07 3.95 10.48
C ILE A 70 -12.02 4.16 9.29
N PHE A 71 -13.21 4.73 9.53
CA PHE A 71 -14.25 5.01 8.55
C PHE A 71 -14.32 6.49 8.16
#